data_AF-A0A6A6E434-F1
#
_entry.id   AF-A0A6A6E434-F1
#
_cell.length_a   1.000
_cell.length_b   1.000
_cell.length_c   1.000
_cell.angle_alpha   90.00
_cell.angle_beta   90.00
_cell.angle_gamma   90.00
#
_symmetry.space_group_name_H-M   'P 1'
#
loop_
_entity.id
_entity.type
_entity.pdbx_description
1 polymer ?
#
loop_
_entity_poly.entity_id
_entity_poly.type
_entity_poly.pdbx_seq_one_letter_code
_entity_poly.pdbx_strand_id
1 'polypeptide(L)'
;MASASADSPAPAREESPAPETLDKKDILYNKCAQAPDGTVFYQRDFVNMHVAENTTALMRLLQELVDSHLMKTMMWENQPCWKLRSRDEAAKLRAINADERHIYHLIDEVQNAGIWIRALRQRTGLTQMVLTKCLKSLETKALIQCVMNVKNPSRKMYLLKHLEPSAEIVGGPWQTDGDYDIGLIEVISNVVVRYVEHETWIRVPVGMNNTREAAVAKKKAQVQATRDIEDAPAVQPFRPPLNRNRTTLLPRSNVNLPTCTSILQHVLDIGIIKGKVIRESDMEQLLEMMVLDGRLEKITPSTYRTVRDAKDADDDTEGSWNGFVDAPCGTCPVFELCGDEGDITARTCVYFAEWLGTE
;
A
#
# COMPACT_ATOMS: atom_id res chain seq x y z
N MET A 1 -73.95 -18.29 -31.65
CA MET A 1 -72.50 -18.01 -31.71
C MET A 1 -72.08 -17.61 -30.29
N ALA A 2 -71.73 -18.59 -29.47
CA ALA A 2 -70.36 -19.08 -29.21
C ALA A 2 -69.57 -18.13 -28.29
N SER A 3 -69.32 -18.60 -27.06
CA SER A 3 -68.20 -18.29 -26.14
C SER A 3 -68.67 -18.64 -24.71
N ALA A 4 -68.59 -19.91 -24.27
CA ALA A 4 -67.40 -20.62 -23.79
C ALA A 4 -66.83 -19.99 -22.49
N SER A 5 -67.36 -20.48 -21.37
CA SER A 5 -66.79 -20.46 -20.03
C SER A 5 -65.56 -21.38 -19.96
N ALA A 6 -64.42 -20.86 -19.53
CA ALA A 6 -63.23 -21.65 -19.19
C ALA A 6 -62.72 -21.19 -17.82
N ASP A 7 -63.17 -21.93 -16.81
CA ASP A 7 -62.67 -21.93 -15.45
C ASP A 7 -61.27 -22.57 -15.46
N SER A 8 -60.32 -21.94 -14.78
CA SER A 8 -58.91 -22.37 -14.80
C SER A 8 -58.71 -23.62 -13.93
N PRO A 9 -58.06 -24.67 -14.44
CA PRO A 9 -57.81 -25.87 -13.66
C PRO A 9 -56.61 -25.66 -12.74
N ALA A 10 -56.79 -26.08 -11.48
CA ALA A 10 -55.72 -26.19 -10.48
C ALA A 10 -54.58 -27.08 -10.99
N PRO A 11 -53.30 -26.72 -10.76
CA PRO A 11 -52.18 -27.54 -11.18
C PRO A 11 -52.10 -28.82 -10.33
N ALA A 12 -51.79 -29.89 -11.04
CA ALA A 12 -51.70 -31.26 -10.57
C ALA A 12 -50.75 -31.42 -9.38
N ARG A 13 -51.14 -32.31 -8.47
CA ARG A 13 -50.23 -32.95 -7.52
C ARG A 13 -49.17 -33.72 -8.30
N GLU A 14 -47.98 -33.16 -8.43
CA GLU A 14 -46.78 -33.93 -8.76
C GLU A 14 -46.36 -34.70 -7.51
N GLU A 15 -46.42 -36.03 -7.63
CA GLU A 15 -45.90 -36.99 -6.68
C GLU A 15 -44.38 -36.81 -6.53
N SER A 16 -43.95 -36.36 -5.35
CA SER A 16 -42.55 -36.40 -4.95
C SER A 16 -42.05 -37.85 -4.96
N PRO A 17 -40.89 -38.16 -5.55
CA PRO A 17 -40.30 -39.49 -5.42
C PRO A 17 -39.87 -39.71 -3.97
N ALA A 18 -39.94 -40.98 -3.55
CA ALA A 18 -39.69 -41.47 -2.19
C ALA A 18 -38.40 -40.93 -1.52
N PRO A 19 -38.35 -40.84 -0.19
CA PRO A 19 -37.17 -40.37 0.53
C PRO A 19 -36.08 -41.44 0.43
N GLU A 20 -35.08 -41.19 -0.41
CA GLU A 20 -33.81 -41.91 -0.32
C GLU A 20 -33.30 -41.77 1.12
N THR A 21 -32.93 -42.89 1.72
CA THR A 21 -32.41 -42.97 3.09
C THR A 21 -31.23 -42.01 3.25
N LEU A 22 -31.45 -40.84 3.85
CA LEU A 22 -30.39 -39.90 4.22
C LEU A 22 -29.36 -40.67 5.03
N ASP A 23 -28.19 -40.85 4.43
CA ASP A 23 -27.11 -41.65 5.01
C ASP A 23 -26.78 -41.05 6.38
N LYS A 24 -26.65 -41.87 7.45
CA LYS A 24 -26.44 -41.39 8.83
C LYS A 24 -25.26 -40.40 8.91
N LYS A 25 -24.32 -40.56 7.97
CA LYS A 25 -23.18 -39.69 7.67
C LYS A 25 -23.57 -38.25 7.29
N ASP A 26 -24.53 -38.05 6.39
CA ASP A 26 -24.96 -36.73 5.94
C ASP A 26 -25.73 -35.98 7.01
N ILE A 27 -26.50 -36.70 7.83
CA ILE A 27 -27.16 -36.15 9.02
C ILE A 27 -26.12 -35.62 10.02
N LEU A 28 -25.05 -36.38 10.26
CA LEU A 28 -23.97 -35.94 11.14
C LEU A 28 -23.26 -34.70 10.59
N TYR A 29 -22.96 -34.69 9.28
CA TYR A 29 -22.34 -33.54 8.62
C TYR A 29 -23.20 -32.28 8.73
N ASN A 30 -24.49 -32.38 8.43
CA ASN A 30 -25.41 -31.25 8.47
C ASN A 30 -25.59 -30.69 9.88
N LYS A 31 -25.59 -31.53 10.92
CA LYS A 31 -25.61 -31.08 12.32
C LYS A 31 -24.32 -30.35 12.71
N CYS A 32 -23.16 -30.83 12.26
CA CYS A 32 -21.89 -30.14 12.50
C CYS A 32 -21.82 -28.80 11.76
N ALA A 33 -22.43 -28.70 10.57
CA ALA A 33 -22.48 -27.48 9.77
C ALA A 33 -23.38 -26.37 10.35
N GLN A 34 -24.23 -26.69 11.35
CA GLN A 34 -25.04 -25.68 12.06
C GLN A 34 -24.24 -24.93 13.13
N ALA A 35 -23.08 -25.45 13.53
CA ALA A 35 -22.17 -24.77 14.45
C ALA A 35 -21.41 -23.65 13.70
N PRO A 36 -20.94 -22.60 14.41
CA PRO A 36 -20.17 -21.53 13.78
C PRO A 36 -18.91 -22.06 13.07
N ASP A 37 -18.57 -21.43 11.96
CA ASP A 37 -17.44 -21.83 11.11
C ASP A 37 -16.13 -21.89 11.92
N GLY A 38 -15.43 -23.01 11.82
CA GLY A 38 -14.16 -23.22 12.53
C GLY A 38 -14.29 -23.87 13.90
N THR A 39 -15.50 -24.25 14.35
CA THR A 39 -15.69 -25.03 15.58
C THR A 39 -14.90 -26.34 15.53
N VAL A 40 -14.17 -26.62 16.61
CA VAL A 40 -13.47 -27.89 16.83
C VAL A 40 -14.38 -28.79 17.66
N PHE A 41 -14.67 -29.97 17.16
CA PHE A 41 -15.54 -30.94 17.82
C PHE A 41 -14.71 -32.01 18.53
N TYR A 42 -15.12 -32.36 19.74
CA TYR A 42 -14.58 -33.48 20.50
C TYR A 42 -15.53 -34.67 20.45
N GLN A 43 -15.03 -35.84 20.86
CA GLN A 43 -15.84 -37.06 20.95
C GLN A 43 -17.14 -36.85 21.76
N ARG A 44 -17.08 -36.02 22.82
CA ARG A 44 -18.24 -35.70 23.67
C ARG A 44 -19.33 -34.95 22.90
N ASP A 45 -18.96 -34.05 22.00
CA ASP A 45 -19.90 -33.25 21.23
C ASP A 45 -20.67 -34.12 20.24
N PHE A 46 -19.98 -35.07 19.60
CA PHE A 46 -20.61 -36.02 18.70
C PHE A 46 -21.56 -37.00 19.40
N VAL A 47 -21.24 -37.41 20.63
CA VAL A 47 -22.15 -38.20 21.47
C VAL A 47 -23.41 -37.39 21.80
N ASN A 48 -23.24 -36.11 22.15
CA ASN A 48 -24.35 -35.20 22.44
C ASN A 48 -25.26 -34.93 21.23
N MET A 49 -24.77 -35.10 19.99
CA MET A 49 -25.59 -34.96 18.78
C MET A 49 -26.53 -36.15 18.51
N HIS A 50 -26.39 -37.26 19.26
CA HIS A 50 -27.26 -38.45 19.22
C HIS A 50 -27.49 -39.02 17.80
N VAL A 51 -26.47 -39.01 16.93
CA VAL A 51 -26.59 -39.52 15.55
C VAL A 51 -26.27 -41.01 15.46
N ALA A 52 -25.48 -41.54 16.39
CA ALA A 52 -25.11 -42.95 16.46
C ALA A 52 -25.57 -43.55 17.79
N GLU A 53 -26.03 -44.80 17.74
CA GLU A 53 -26.52 -45.55 18.91
C GLU A 53 -25.38 -45.99 19.83
N ASN A 54 -24.19 -46.27 19.27
CA ASN A 54 -23.03 -46.77 19.99
C ASN A 54 -21.78 -45.94 19.66
N THR A 55 -20.85 -45.82 20.62
CA THR A 55 -19.54 -45.14 20.45
C THR A 55 -18.70 -45.74 19.33
N THR A 56 -18.77 -47.06 19.11
CA THR A 56 -18.09 -47.74 18.00
C THR A 56 -18.68 -47.39 16.64
N ALA A 57 -20.01 -47.31 16.55
CA ALA A 57 -20.71 -46.88 15.34
C ALA A 57 -20.41 -45.41 15.02
N LEU A 58 -20.30 -44.56 16.05
CA LEU A 58 -19.89 -43.18 15.90
C LEU A 58 -18.47 -43.06 15.34
N MET A 59 -17.50 -43.78 15.91
CA MET A 59 -16.13 -43.78 15.42
C MET A 59 -16.03 -44.28 13.97
N ARG A 60 -16.84 -45.25 13.57
CA ARG A 60 -16.93 -45.70 12.16
C ARG A 60 -17.47 -44.60 11.24
N LEU A 61 -18.54 -43.90 11.64
CA LEU A 61 -19.08 -42.76 10.87
C LEU A 61 -18.07 -41.61 10.79
N LEU A 62 -17.34 -41.33 11.87
CA LEU A 62 -16.26 -40.34 11.87
C LEU A 62 -15.14 -40.76 10.92
N GLN A 63 -14.74 -42.03 10.92
CA GLN A 63 -13.76 -42.55 9.98
C GLN A 63 -14.24 -42.40 8.53
N GLU A 64 -15.50 -42.71 8.22
CA GLU A 64 -16.08 -42.53 6.88
C GLU A 64 -16.15 -41.06 6.45
N LEU A 65 -16.37 -40.14 7.39
CA LEU A 65 -16.32 -38.69 7.15
C LEU A 65 -14.89 -38.20 6.91
N VAL A 66 -13.91 -38.76 7.61
CA VAL A 66 -12.48 -38.50 7.41
C VAL A 66 -12.00 -39.06 6.08
N ASP A 67 -12.40 -40.28 5.73
CA ASP A 67 -12.06 -40.97 4.47
C ASP A 67 -12.67 -40.23 3.27
N SER A 68 -13.85 -39.63 3.44
CA SER A 68 -14.45 -38.74 2.44
C SER A 68 -13.98 -37.28 2.50
N HIS A 69 -13.04 -36.97 3.39
CA HIS A 69 -12.40 -35.67 3.61
C HIS A 69 -13.35 -34.53 4.03
N LEU A 70 -14.54 -34.89 4.52
CA LEU A 70 -15.50 -33.95 5.08
C LEU A 70 -15.08 -33.47 6.49
N MET A 71 -14.22 -34.23 7.17
CA MET A 71 -13.61 -33.83 8.44
C MET A 71 -12.09 -34.00 8.45
N LYS A 72 -11.40 -33.09 9.15
CA LYS A 72 -9.97 -33.14 9.46
C LYS A 72 -9.79 -33.62 10.89
N THR A 73 -9.11 -34.75 11.07
CA THR A 73 -8.68 -35.20 12.41
C THR A 73 -7.46 -34.39 12.84
N MET A 74 -7.50 -33.87 14.05
CA MET A 74 -6.45 -33.12 14.73
C MET A 74 -6.27 -33.68 16.15
N MET A 75 -5.18 -33.33 16.81
CA MET A 75 -4.93 -33.69 18.20
C MET A 75 -4.78 -32.40 19.00
N TRP A 76 -5.59 -32.22 20.04
CA TRP A 76 -5.50 -31.08 20.97
C TRP A 76 -5.38 -31.62 22.40
N GLU A 77 -4.36 -31.19 23.15
CA GLU A 77 -4.12 -31.65 24.54
C GLU A 77 -4.16 -33.19 24.70
N ASN A 78 -3.57 -33.91 23.73
CA ASN A 78 -3.55 -35.37 23.70
C ASN A 78 -4.94 -36.05 23.53
N GLN A 79 -5.95 -35.30 23.11
CA GLN A 79 -7.28 -35.80 22.73
C GLN A 79 -7.53 -35.62 21.23
N PRO A 80 -8.16 -36.61 20.56
CA PRO A 80 -8.54 -36.47 19.16
C PRO A 80 -9.69 -35.46 19.04
N CYS A 81 -9.50 -34.49 18.15
CA CYS A 81 -10.50 -33.48 17.83
C CYS A 81 -10.70 -33.40 16.31
N TRP A 82 -11.88 -32.97 15.88
CA TRP A 82 -12.25 -32.96 14.47
C TRP A 82 -12.71 -31.56 14.06
N LYS A 83 -12.22 -31.10 12.91
CA LYS A 83 -12.66 -29.86 12.28
C LYS A 83 -13.45 -30.18 11.02
N LEU A 84 -14.61 -29.55 10.86
CA LEU A 84 -15.43 -29.69 9.65
C LEU A 84 -14.75 -28.99 8.47
N ARG A 85 -14.78 -29.63 7.30
CA ARG A 85 -14.40 -29.04 6.01
C ARG A 85 -15.63 -28.82 5.14
N SER A 86 -15.58 -27.81 4.28
CA SER A 86 -16.66 -27.60 3.30
C SER A 86 -16.74 -28.79 2.32
N ARG A 87 -17.94 -29.08 1.81
CA ARG A 87 -18.14 -30.15 0.82
C ARG A 87 -17.30 -29.92 -0.44
N ASP A 88 -17.11 -28.66 -0.81
CA ASP A 88 -16.30 -28.24 -1.96
C ASP A 88 -14.81 -28.53 -1.75
N GLU A 89 -14.26 -28.25 -0.57
CA GLU A 89 -12.88 -28.63 -0.23
C GLU A 89 -12.71 -30.15 -0.18
N ALA A 90 -13.67 -30.87 0.39
CA ALA A 90 -13.66 -32.33 0.46
C ALA A 90 -13.69 -32.97 -0.95
N ALA A 91 -14.48 -32.42 -1.87
CA ALA A 91 -14.52 -32.85 -3.27
C ALA A 91 -13.19 -32.59 -3.98
N LYS A 92 -12.60 -31.41 -3.78
CA LYS A 92 -11.27 -31.06 -4.30
C LYS A 92 -10.20 -32.02 -3.78
N LEU A 93 -10.17 -32.31 -2.48
CA LEU A 93 -9.20 -33.22 -1.87
C LEU A 93 -9.35 -34.68 -2.29
N ARG A 94 -10.57 -35.13 -2.63
CA ARG A 94 -10.83 -36.47 -3.20
C ARG A 94 -10.28 -36.61 -4.63
N ALA A 95 -10.27 -35.53 -5.40
CA ALA A 95 -9.75 -35.52 -6.79
C ALA A 95 -8.21 -35.44 -6.88
N ILE A 96 -7.51 -35.54 -5.75
CA ILE A 96 -6.07 -35.28 -5.61
C ILE A 96 -5.35 -36.53 -5.09
N ASN A 97 -4.13 -36.77 -5.59
CA ASN A 97 -3.29 -37.90 -5.18
C ASN A 97 -2.87 -37.81 -3.70
N ALA A 98 -2.49 -38.93 -3.08
CA ALA A 98 -2.06 -38.94 -1.67
C ALA A 98 -0.88 -38.00 -1.39
N ASP A 99 0.14 -38.00 -2.26
CA ASP A 99 1.30 -37.10 -2.16
C ASP A 99 0.92 -35.63 -2.35
N GLU A 100 0.06 -35.35 -3.33
CA GLU A 100 -0.45 -34.00 -3.60
C GLU A 100 -1.28 -33.48 -2.40
N ARG A 101 -2.04 -34.35 -1.74
CA ARG A 101 -2.81 -34.02 -0.53
C ARG A 101 -1.90 -33.71 0.65
N HIS A 102 -0.83 -34.47 0.83
CA HIS A 102 0.16 -34.20 1.86
C HIS A 102 0.83 -32.83 1.64
N ILE A 103 1.24 -32.53 0.41
CA ILE A 103 1.77 -31.21 0.02
C ILE A 103 0.76 -30.10 0.31
N TYR A 104 -0.51 -30.29 -0.07
CA TYR A 104 -1.57 -29.31 0.19
C TYR A 104 -1.74 -29.02 1.68
N HIS A 105 -1.73 -30.06 2.55
CA HIS A 105 -1.83 -29.86 4.00
C HIS A 105 -0.63 -29.12 4.59
N LEU A 106 0.58 -29.37 4.10
CA LEU A 106 1.77 -28.62 4.54
C LEU A 106 1.72 -27.15 4.12
N ILE A 107 1.15 -26.84 2.96
CA ILE A 107 0.95 -25.45 2.51
C ILE A 107 -0.17 -24.78 3.32
N ASP A 108 -1.25 -25.50 3.60
CA ASP A 108 -2.35 -25.08 4.48
C ASP A 108 -1.87 -24.79 5.91
N GLU A 109 -0.87 -25.48 6.43
CA GLU A 109 -0.30 -25.13 7.76
C GLU A 109 0.40 -23.77 7.79
N VAL A 110 1.02 -23.35 6.68
CA VAL A 110 1.85 -22.14 6.62
C VAL A 110 1.03 -20.89 6.28
N GLN A 111 -0.18 -21.06 5.71
CA GLN A 111 -1.11 -19.98 5.38
C GLN A 111 -0.39 -18.85 4.61
N ASN A 112 -0.64 -17.59 4.94
CA ASN A 112 -0.20 -16.39 4.20
C ASN A 112 1.33 -16.22 4.07
N ALA A 113 2.13 -16.90 4.89
CA ALA A 113 3.60 -16.83 4.83
C ALA A 113 4.20 -17.62 3.65
N GLY A 114 3.43 -18.53 3.06
CA GLY A 114 3.88 -19.38 1.95
C GLY A 114 5.06 -20.30 2.31
N ILE A 115 5.24 -21.38 1.55
CA ILE A 115 6.35 -22.32 1.79
C ILE A 115 7.31 -22.37 0.60
N TRP A 116 8.61 -22.28 0.90
CA TRP A 116 9.66 -22.39 -0.10
C TRP A 116 9.80 -23.83 -0.61
N ILE A 117 10.00 -24.01 -1.92
CA ILE A 117 10.11 -25.35 -2.54
C ILE A 117 11.18 -26.25 -1.89
N ARG A 118 12.31 -25.71 -1.42
CA ARG A 118 13.34 -26.51 -0.73
C ARG A 118 12.88 -26.93 0.66
N ALA A 119 12.22 -26.04 1.41
CA ALA A 119 11.64 -26.37 2.71
C ALA A 119 10.52 -27.40 2.57
N LEU A 120 9.67 -27.26 1.55
CA LEU A 120 8.63 -28.23 1.23
C LEU A 120 9.22 -29.60 0.90
N ARG A 121 10.33 -29.66 0.16
CA ARG A 121 11.06 -30.92 -0.09
C ARG A 121 11.60 -31.54 1.19
N GLN A 122 12.20 -30.75 2.07
CA GLN A 122 12.73 -31.23 3.35
C GLN A 122 11.62 -31.79 4.26
N ARG A 123 10.44 -31.15 4.30
CA ARG A 123 9.30 -31.62 5.10
C ARG A 123 8.61 -32.86 4.51
N THR A 124 8.50 -32.94 3.18
CA THR A 124 7.82 -34.06 2.50
C THR A 124 8.70 -35.29 2.30
N GLY A 125 10.02 -35.14 2.27
CA GLY A 125 10.95 -36.24 1.95
C GLY A 125 10.83 -36.77 0.51
N LEU A 126 10.04 -36.13 -0.35
CA LEU A 126 9.81 -36.55 -1.73
C LEU A 126 10.98 -36.19 -2.65
N THR A 127 11.17 -36.98 -3.70
CA THR A 127 12.16 -36.66 -4.74
C THR A 127 11.75 -35.40 -5.52
N GLN A 128 12.74 -34.67 -6.04
CA GLN A 128 12.52 -33.41 -6.77
C GLN A 128 11.53 -33.56 -7.94
N MET A 129 11.62 -34.65 -8.69
CA MET A 129 10.79 -34.91 -9.87
C MET A 129 9.32 -35.10 -9.48
N VAL A 130 9.06 -35.92 -8.46
CA VAL A 130 7.70 -36.17 -7.96
C VAL A 130 7.10 -34.88 -7.39
N LEU A 131 7.85 -34.17 -6.53
CA LEU A 131 7.40 -32.89 -5.96
C LEU A 131 7.03 -31.88 -7.04
N THR A 132 7.85 -31.75 -8.09
CA THR A 132 7.59 -30.81 -9.18
C THR A 132 6.36 -31.21 -10.00
N LYS A 133 6.13 -32.51 -10.21
CA LYS A 133 4.92 -33.03 -10.90
C LYS A 133 3.66 -32.77 -10.08
N CYS A 134 3.70 -33.03 -8.78
CA CYS A 134 2.59 -32.78 -7.85
C CYS A 134 2.26 -31.28 -7.76
N LEU A 135 3.26 -30.41 -7.65
CA LEU A 135 3.06 -28.96 -7.61
C LEU A 135 2.41 -28.43 -8.89
N LYS A 136 2.86 -28.87 -10.07
CA LYS A 136 2.24 -28.52 -11.35
C LYS A 136 0.79 -29.03 -11.44
N SER A 137 0.53 -30.25 -10.99
CA SER A 137 -0.84 -30.81 -10.94
C SER A 137 -1.77 -29.99 -10.04
N LEU A 138 -1.28 -29.57 -8.87
CA LEU A 138 -2.01 -28.73 -7.92
C LEU A 138 -2.26 -27.31 -8.45
N GLU A 139 -1.32 -26.77 -9.22
CA GLU A 139 -1.43 -25.47 -9.91
C GLU A 139 -2.46 -25.53 -11.05
N THR A 140 -2.43 -26.57 -11.88
CA THR A 140 -3.44 -26.80 -12.94
C THR A 140 -4.85 -26.96 -12.37
N LYS A 141 -4.99 -27.60 -11.20
CA LYS A 141 -6.26 -27.72 -10.47
C LYS A 141 -6.67 -26.43 -9.75
N ALA A 142 -5.87 -25.36 -9.86
CA ALA A 142 -6.12 -24.05 -9.26
C ALA A 142 -6.29 -24.09 -7.72
N LEU A 143 -5.55 -24.97 -7.04
CA LEU A 143 -5.59 -25.08 -5.57
C LEU A 143 -4.46 -24.30 -4.91
N ILE A 144 -3.32 -24.23 -5.59
CA ILE A 144 -2.10 -23.58 -5.14
C ILE A 144 -1.63 -22.61 -6.22
N GLN A 145 -0.96 -21.54 -5.80
CA GLN A 145 -0.32 -20.56 -6.65
C GLN A 145 1.17 -20.47 -6.33
N CYS A 146 2.00 -20.25 -7.35
CA CYS A 146 3.42 -19.97 -7.20
C CYS A 146 3.64 -18.45 -7.15
N VAL A 147 4.21 -17.97 -6.05
CA VAL A 147 4.59 -16.56 -5.86
C VAL A 147 6.11 -16.48 -5.74
N MET A 148 6.72 -15.57 -6.48
CA MET A 148 8.15 -15.27 -6.35
C MET A 148 8.37 -14.37 -5.14
N ASN A 149 9.40 -14.63 -4.35
CA ASN A 149 9.75 -13.75 -3.24
C ASN A 149 10.46 -12.50 -3.78
N VAL A 150 9.96 -11.31 -3.43
CA VAL A 150 10.51 -10.03 -3.89
C VAL A 150 11.93 -9.80 -3.38
N LYS A 151 12.22 -10.10 -2.10
CA LYS A 151 13.59 -9.97 -1.58
C LYS A 151 14.57 -10.97 -2.22
N ASN A 152 14.06 -12.10 -2.70
CA ASN A 152 14.87 -13.19 -3.24
C ASN A 152 14.16 -13.82 -4.45
N PRO A 153 14.26 -13.24 -5.66
CA PRO A 153 13.49 -13.66 -6.83
C PRO A 153 13.75 -15.13 -7.24
N SER A 154 14.90 -15.69 -6.86
CA SER A 154 15.22 -17.12 -7.07
C SER A 154 14.40 -18.08 -6.18
N ARG A 155 13.78 -17.61 -5.10
CA ARG A 155 13.01 -18.42 -4.16
C ARG A 155 11.53 -18.46 -4.54
N LYS A 156 11.13 -19.55 -5.19
CA LYS A 156 9.72 -19.86 -5.48
C LYS A 156 8.98 -20.30 -4.22
N MET A 157 7.98 -19.52 -3.81
CA MET A 157 7.08 -19.81 -2.69
C MET A 157 5.76 -20.35 -3.23
N TYR A 158 5.14 -21.27 -2.50
CA TYR A 158 3.82 -21.79 -2.82
C TYR A 158 2.82 -21.44 -1.72
N LEU A 159 1.63 -21.01 -2.13
CA LEU A 159 0.52 -20.58 -1.28
C LEU A 159 -0.81 -21.13 -1.81
N LEU A 160 -1.83 -21.25 -0.97
CA LEU A 160 -3.19 -21.59 -1.41
C LEU A 160 -3.76 -20.48 -2.31
N LYS A 161 -4.48 -20.85 -3.37
CA LYS A 161 -4.99 -19.88 -4.37
C LYS A 161 -5.95 -18.83 -3.77
N HIS A 162 -6.71 -19.20 -2.75
CA HIS A 162 -7.69 -18.31 -2.12
C HIS A 162 -7.07 -17.40 -1.05
N LEU A 163 -5.80 -17.58 -0.70
CA LEU A 163 -5.10 -16.75 0.28
C LEU A 163 -4.28 -15.67 -0.43
N GLU A 164 -4.33 -14.47 0.13
CA GLU A 164 -3.47 -13.37 -0.30
C GLU A 164 -2.08 -13.53 0.31
N PRO A 165 -1.01 -13.45 -0.50
CA PRO A 165 0.35 -13.54 -0.01
C PRO A 165 0.71 -12.36 0.90
N SER A 166 1.52 -12.61 1.92
CA SER A 166 1.96 -11.54 2.83
C SER A 166 2.86 -10.52 2.13
N ALA A 167 2.85 -9.28 2.63
CA ALA A 167 3.69 -8.18 2.14
C ALA A 167 5.20 -8.51 2.18
N GLU A 168 5.63 -9.41 3.08
CA GLU A 168 7.01 -9.85 3.14
C GLU A 168 7.47 -10.66 1.92
N ILE A 169 6.53 -11.32 1.23
CA ILE A 169 6.80 -12.14 0.04
C ILE A 169 6.62 -11.31 -1.23
N VAL A 170 5.55 -10.53 -1.31
CA VAL A 170 5.14 -9.78 -2.52
C VAL A 170 5.80 -8.41 -2.62
N GLY A 171 6.46 -7.97 -1.56
CA GLY A 171 7.00 -6.62 -1.48
C GLY A 171 5.90 -5.59 -1.21
N GLY A 172 6.33 -4.37 -0.91
CA GLY A 172 5.41 -3.23 -0.80
C GLY A 172 4.86 -2.82 -2.18
N PRO A 173 3.79 -2.01 -2.24
CA PRO A 173 3.20 -1.56 -3.51
C PRO A 173 4.17 -0.74 -4.38
N TRP A 174 5.20 -0.16 -3.76
CA TRP A 174 6.27 0.62 -4.40
C TRP A 174 7.42 -0.22 -4.96
N GLN A 175 7.33 -1.55 -4.90
CA GLN A 175 8.35 -2.46 -5.40
C GLN A 175 7.91 -3.15 -6.69
N THR A 176 8.88 -3.35 -7.58
CA THR A 176 8.76 -4.11 -8.82
C THR A 176 10.00 -5.02 -8.91
N ASP A 177 9.79 -6.33 -9.05
CA ASP A 177 10.85 -7.35 -9.20
C ASP A 177 11.97 -7.41 -8.13
N GLY A 178 11.74 -6.85 -6.93
CA GLY A 178 12.71 -6.85 -5.84
C GLY A 178 13.24 -5.48 -5.45
N ASP A 179 13.13 -4.54 -6.38
CA ASP A 179 13.66 -3.19 -6.24
C ASP A 179 12.53 -2.16 -6.13
N TYR A 180 12.85 -1.00 -5.58
CA TYR A 180 11.92 0.12 -5.55
C TYR A 180 11.73 0.67 -6.97
N ASP A 181 10.48 0.80 -7.38
CA ASP A 181 10.12 1.35 -8.68
C ASP A 181 10.20 2.88 -8.63
N ILE A 182 11.41 3.41 -8.82
CA ILE A 182 11.71 4.84 -8.71
C ILE A 182 10.81 5.65 -9.66
N GLY A 183 10.58 5.17 -10.88
CA GLY A 183 9.73 5.85 -11.85
C GLY A 183 8.27 5.93 -11.40
N LEU A 184 7.73 4.85 -10.84
CA LEU A 184 6.39 4.86 -10.26
C LEU A 184 6.29 5.81 -9.05
N ILE A 185 7.27 5.75 -8.14
CA ILE A 185 7.35 6.63 -6.96
C ILE A 185 7.38 8.09 -7.39
N GLU A 186 8.19 8.44 -8.40
CA GLU A 186 8.30 9.81 -8.90
C GLU A 186 6.99 10.32 -9.50
N VAL A 187 6.34 9.52 -10.36
CA VAL A 187 5.04 9.87 -10.97
C VAL A 187 4.00 10.13 -9.89
N ILE A 188 3.92 9.28 -8.88
CA ILE A 188 2.94 9.42 -7.80
C ILE A 188 3.28 10.60 -6.91
N SER A 189 4.55 10.78 -6.59
CA SER A 189 5.01 11.94 -5.83
C SER A 189 4.64 13.25 -6.54
N ASN A 190 4.79 13.32 -7.86
CA ASN A 190 4.38 14.47 -8.67
C ASN A 190 2.87 14.72 -8.61
N VAL A 191 2.07 13.66 -8.63
CA VAL A 191 0.61 13.73 -8.50
C VAL A 191 0.21 14.22 -7.11
N VAL A 192 0.82 13.67 -6.06
CA VAL A 192 0.60 14.07 -4.67
C VAL A 192 0.96 15.54 -4.47
N VAL A 193 2.13 15.99 -4.94
CA VAL A 193 2.54 17.40 -4.86
C VAL A 193 1.52 18.31 -5.55
N ARG A 194 1.08 17.96 -6.76
CA ARG A 194 0.07 18.77 -7.49
C ARG A 194 -1.26 18.85 -6.75
N TYR A 195 -1.72 17.74 -6.18
CA TYR A 195 -2.95 17.70 -5.39
C TYR A 195 -2.83 18.54 -4.12
N VAL A 196 -1.78 18.30 -3.32
CA VAL A 196 -1.55 19.03 -2.07
C VAL A 196 -1.33 20.53 -2.35
N GLU A 197 -0.64 20.90 -3.43
CA GLU A 197 -0.46 22.31 -3.78
C GLU A 197 -1.79 22.99 -4.13
N HIS A 198 -2.63 22.32 -4.91
CA HIS A 198 -3.95 22.83 -5.29
C HIS A 198 -4.84 23.10 -4.07
N GLU A 199 -4.80 22.18 -3.10
CA GLU A 199 -5.56 22.28 -1.85
C GLU A 199 -4.97 23.31 -0.89
N THR A 200 -3.65 23.48 -0.84
CA THR A 200 -3.02 24.31 0.21
C THR A 200 -2.69 25.74 -0.21
N TRP A 201 -2.54 26.01 -1.50
CA TRP A 201 -2.11 27.32 -2.01
C TRP A 201 -3.13 27.99 -2.94
N ILE A 202 -3.05 29.32 -3.01
CA ILE A 202 -3.67 30.15 -4.04
C ILE A 202 -2.56 30.85 -4.81
N ARG A 203 -2.63 30.79 -6.14
CA ARG A 203 -1.77 31.58 -7.03
C ARG A 203 -2.33 32.98 -7.15
N VAL A 204 -1.59 33.97 -6.65
CA VAL A 204 -1.99 35.38 -6.68
C VAL A 204 -0.98 36.17 -7.52
N PRO A 205 -1.42 37.07 -8.43
CA PRO A 205 -0.51 37.96 -9.16
C PRO A 205 0.33 38.83 -8.21
N VAL A 206 1.62 39.02 -8.52
CA VAL A 206 2.49 39.91 -7.75
C VAL A 206 1.92 41.34 -7.78
N GLY A 207 1.61 41.87 -6.60
CA GLY A 207 1.11 43.24 -6.44
C GLY A 207 -0.36 43.39 -6.04
N MET A 208 -1.11 42.30 -5.81
CA MET A 208 -2.54 42.38 -5.43
C MET A 208 -2.80 43.00 -4.04
N ASN A 209 -1.78 43.15 -3.20
CA ASN A 209 -1.86 43.87 -1.93
C ASN A 209 -1.80 45.39 -2.17
N ASN A 210 -2.91 45.97 -2.65
CA ASN A 210 -3.08 47.40 -2.93
C ASN A 210 -3.16 48.29 -1.67
N THR A 211 -2.58 47.90 -0.53
CA THR A 211 -2.29 48.85 0.57
C THR A 211 -1.15 49.80 0.21
N ARG A 212 -0.45 49.53 -0.90
CA ARG A 212 0.69 50.30 -1.38
C ARG A 212 0.32 51.67 -1.96
N GLU A 213 -0.85 51.81 -2.58
CA GLU A 213 -1.30 53.11 -3.13
C GLU A 213 -1.54 54.13 -2.02
N ALA A 214 -2.19 53.72 -0.93
CA ALA A 214 -2.39 54.54 0.25
C ALA A 214 -1.05 54.90 0.94
N ALA A 215 -0.11 53.96 1.04
CA ALA A 215 1.22 54.22 1.59
C ALA A 215 2.08 55.13 0.71
N VAL A 216 2.00 54.99 -0.62
CA VAL A 216 2.66 55.86 -1.60
C VAL A 216 2.05 57.26 -1.58
N ALA A 217 0.73 57.39 -1.47
CA ALA A 217 0.06 58.69 -1.31
C ALA A 217 0.48 59.38 0.00
N LYS A 218 0.56 58.65 1.11
CA LYS A 218 1.01 59.19 2.40
C LYS A 218 2.48 59.64 2.36
N LYS A 219 3.37 58.86 1.73
CA LYS A 219 4.78 59.27 1.53
C LYS A 219 4.92 60.46 0.60
N LYS A 220 4.15 60.53 -0.49
CA LYS A 220 4.13 61.70 -1.40
C LYS A 220 3.65 62.96 -0.67
N ALA A 221 2.60 62.85 0.13
CA ALA A 221 2.11 63.97 0.95
C ALA A 221 3.15 64.42 1.99
N GLN A 222 3.89 63.48 2.59
CA GLN A 222 4.96 63.78 3.54
C GLN A 222 6.14 64.52 2.88
N VAL A 223 6.58 64.08 1.70
CA VAL A 223 7.67 64.73 0.94
C VAL A 223 7.26 66.11 0.40
N GLN A 224 5.99 66.30 0.02
CA GLN A 224 5.47 67.62 -0.38
C GLN A 224 5.29 68.59 0.80
N ALA A 225 5.14 68.09 2.02
CA ALA A 225 5.01 68.91 3.23
C ALA A 225 6.35 69.42 3.77
N THR A 226 7.47 68.71 3.50
CA THR A 226 8.83 69.17 3.78
C THR A 226 9.19 70.33 2.86
N ARG A 227 9.39 71.52 3.43
CA ARG A 227 9.74 72.76 2.71
C ARG A 227 11.23 72.92 2.45
N ASP A 228 12.06 72.23 3.23
CA ASP A 228 13.50 72.25 3.13
C ASP A 228 14.03 70.95 2.51
N ILE A 229 14.94 71.08 1.54
CA ILE A 229 15.49 69.97 0.77
C ILE A 229 16.50 69.18 1.61
N GLU A 230 17.14 69.81 2.59
CA GLU A 230 18.13 69.16 3.47
C GLU A 230 17.47 68.24 4.51
N ASP A 231 16.20 68.46 4.85
CA ASP A 231 15.39 67.63 5.75
C ASP A 231 14.57 66.54 5.02
N ALA A 232 14.71 66.45 3.69
CA ALA A 232 13.97 65.47 2.90
C ALA A 232 14.50 64.05 3.18
N PRO A 233 13.65 63.10 3.62
CA PRO A 233 14.09 61.74 3.89
C PRO A 233 14.62 61.07 2.61
N ALA A 234 15.75 60.36 2.73
CA ALA A 234 16.36 59.64 1.61
C ALA A 234 15.36 58.70 0.92
N VAL A 235 14.96 59.05 -0.32
CA VAL A 235 14.02 58.26 -1.11
C VAL A 235 14.81 57.16 -1.81
N GLN A 236 14.66 55.92 -1.33
CA GLN A 236 15.13 54.76 -2.09
C GLN A 236 14.35 54.69 -3.42
N PRO A 237 15.03 54.70 -4.58
CA PRO A 237 14.35 54.62 -5.87
C PRO A 237 13.54 53.33 -5.94
N PHE A 238 12.25 53.46 -6.25
CA PHE A 238 11.37 52.32 -6.40
C PHE A 238 11.83 51.46 -7.58
N ARG A 239 12.37 50.27 -7.29
CA ARG A 239 12.64 49.26 -8.30
C ARG A 239 11.35 48.46 -8.52
N PRO A 240 10.70 48.53 -9.70
CA PRO A 240 9.61 47.61 -10.00
C PRO A 240 10.11 46.16 -9.94
N PRO A 241 9.27 45.21 -9.49
CA PRO A 241 9.64 43.80 -9.59
C PRO A 241 9.96 43.49 -11.06
N LEU A 242 11.07 42.78 -11.30
CA LEU A 242 11.60 42.52 -12.65
C LEU A 242 10.59 41.83 -13.58
N ASN A 243 9.51 41.25 -13.05
CA ASN A 243 8.57 40.45 -13.83
C ASN A 243 7.12 40.69 -13.40
N ARG A 244 6.37 41.50 -14.18
CA ARG A 244 4.97 41.89 -13.91
C ARG A 244 3.97 40.72 -13.99
N ASN A 245 4.36 39.64 -14.68
CA ASN A 245 3.53 38.45 -14.86
C ASN A 245 3.83 37.34 -13.84
N ARG A 246 4.76 37.56 -12.89
CA ARG A 246 5.06 36.55 -11.86
C ARG A 246 3.87 36.41 -10.91
N THR A 247 3.50 35.18 -10.60
CA THR A 247 2.52 34.85 -9.56
C THR A 247 3.23 34.38 -8.30
N THR A 248 2.71 34.71 -7.13
CA THR A 248 3.21 34.22 -5.83
C THR A 248 2.18 33.27 -5.23
N LEU A 249 2.65 32.17 -4.64
CA LEU A 249 1.83 31.26 -3.86
C LEU A 249 1.57 31.85 -2.47
N LEU A 250 0.30 31.98 -2.10
CA LEU A 250 -0.13 32.35 -0.76
C LEU A 250 -0.86 31.16 -0.10
N PRO A 251 -0.57 30.85 1.19
CA PRO A 251 -1.28 29.79 1.90
C PRO A 251 -2.77 30.12 1.98
N ARG A 252 -3.63 29.13 1.77
CA ARG A 252 -5.07 29.31 1.98
C ARG A 252 -5.37 29.47 3.47
N SER A 253 -6.20 30.48 3.80
CA SER A 253 -6.52 30.85 5.18
C SER A 253 -7.40 29.84 5.92
N ASN A 254 -8.24 29.06 5.21
CA ASN A 254 -9.21 28.13 5.81
C ASN A 254 -9.36 26.90 4.92
N VAL A 255 -8.49 25.90 5.07
CA VAL A 255 -8.60 24.64 4.32
C VAL A 255 -8.40 23.46 5.24
N ASN A 256 -9.22 22.43 5.06
CA ASN A 256 -8.97 21.09 5.53
C ASN A 256 -7.68 20.60 4.89
N LEU A 257 -6.57 20.69 5.62
CA LEU A 257 -5.28 20.25 5.11
C LEU A 257 -5.37 18.77 4.70
N PRO A 258 -4.79 18.40 3.56
CA PRO A 258 -4.88 17.04 3.06
C PRO A 258 -4.24 16.07 4.05
N THR A 259 -4.99 15.03 4.39
CA THR A 259 -4.54 13.90 5.23
C THR A 259 -4.05 12.74 4.37
N CYS A 260 -3.33 11.80 4.98
CA CYS A 260 -2.91 10.57 4.29
C CYS A 260 -4.09 9.87 3.60
N THR A 261 -5.22 9.74 4.31
CA THR A 261 -6.45 9.12 3.78
C THR A 261 -6.99 9.88 2.56
N SER A 262 -7.03 11.21 2.61
CA SER A 262 -7.52 12.03 1.49
C SER A 262 -6.60 11.94 0.26
N ILE A 263 -5.28 11.93 0.50
CA ILE A 263 -4.28 11.77 -0.56
C ILE A 263 -4.40 10.38 -1.20
N LEU A 264 -4.54 9.33 -0.39
CA LEU A 264 -4.71 7.96 -0.87
C LEU A 264 -5.96 7.83 -1.75
N GLN A 265 -7.10 8.37 -1.29
CA GLN A 265 -8.34 8.37 -2.08
C GLN A 265 -8.14 9.06 -3.43
N HIS A 266 -7.49 10.22 -3.45
CA HIS A 266 -7.20 10.92 -4.69
C HIS A 266 -6.33 10.10 -5.66
N VAL A 267 -5.29 9.44 -5.16
CA VAL A 267 -4.41 8.57 -5.98
C VAL A 267 -5.20 7.38 -6.55
N LEU A 268 -6.10 6.78 -5.76
CA LEU A 268 -6.96 5.69 -6.20
C LEU A 268 -7.95 6.15 -7.27
N ASP A 269 -8.54 7.34 -7.12
CA ASP A 269 -9.51 7.92 -8.05
C ASP A 269 -8.90 8.22 -9.43
N ILE A 270 -7.62 8.61 -9.49
CA ILE A 270 -6.93 8.83 -10.77
C ILE A 270 -6.67 7.50 -11.50
N GLY A 271 -6.58 6.38 -10.77
CA GLY A 271 -6.42 5.05 -11.37
C GLY A 271 -5.06 4.82 -12.05
N ILE A 272 -4.00 5.49 -11.57
CA ILE A 272 -2.63 5.36 -12.11
C ILE A 272 -2.07 3.95 -11.85
N ILE A 273 -2.39 3.38 -10.69
CA ILE A 273 -1.92 2.06 -10.28
C ILE A 273 -2.96 1.01 -10.64
N LYS A 274 -2.61 0.12 -11.59
CA LYS A 274 -3.44 -1.03 -11.96
C LYS A 274 -2.90 -2.29 -11.28
N GLY A 275 -3.78 -2.99 -10.56
CA GLY A 275 -3.48 -4.34 -10.04
C GLY A 275 -2.59 -4.40 -8.79
N LYS A 276 -2.21 -3.27 -8.18
CA LYS A 276 -1.59 -3.24 -6.84
C LYS A 276 -2.57 -2.63 -5.83
N VAL A 277 -2.68 -3.24 -4.66
CA VAL A 277 -3.49 -2.72 -3.55
C VAL A 277 -2.59 -1.87 -2.67
N ILE A 278 -2.89 -0.58 -2.56
CA ILE A 278 -2.15 0.36 -1.71
C ILE A 278 -2.89 0.49 -0.40
N ARG A 279 -2.20 0.24 0.72
CA ARG A 279 -2.77 0.47 2.06
C ARG A 279 -2.41 1.87 2.55
N GLU A 280 -3.12 2.35 3.55
CA GLU A 280 -2.83 3.64 4.18
C GLU A 280 -1.40 3.68 4.75
N SER A 281 -0.93 2.59 5.37
CA SER A 281 0.45 2.46 5.86
C SER A 281 1.52 2.62 4.78
N ASP A 282 1.24 2.16 3.56
CA ASP A 282 2.20 2.24 2.45
C ASP A 282 2.27 3.68 1.91
N MET A 283 1.13 4.38 1.92
CA MET A 283 1.06 5.79 1.55
C MET A 283 1.73 6.68 2.61
N GLU A 284 1.57 6.39 3.90
CA GLU A 284 2.26 7.10 4.97
C GLU A 284 3.78 7.06 4.80
N GLN A 285 4.34 5.87 4.50
CA GLN A 285 5.77 5.72 4.24
C GLN A 285 6.25 6.55 3.04
N LEU A 286 5.47 6.58 1.95
CA LEU A 286 5.78 7.41 0.79
C LEU A 286 5.74 8.91 1.16
N LEU A 287 4.72 9.35 1.89
CA LEU A 287 4.59 10.74 2.33
C LEU A 287 5.72 11.15 3.29
N GLU A 288 6.20 10.25 4.14
CA GLU A 288 7.36 10.49 5.01
C GLU A 288 8.64 10.65 4.21
N MET A 289 8.86 9.82 3.20
CA MET A 289 9.97 9.98 2.27
C MET A 289 9.90 11.34 1.55
N MET A 290 8.73 11.73 1.05
CA MET A 290 8.52 13.04 0.40
C MET A 290 8.75 14.24 1.33
N VAL A 291 8.54 14.06 2.65
CA VAL A 291 8.86 15.08 3.65
C VAL A 291 10.37 15.20 3.86
N LEU A 292 11.09 14.07 3.88
CA LEU A 292 12.56 14.05 3.95
C LEU A 292 13.21 14.66 2.70
N ASP A 293 12.62 14.44 1.54
CA ASP A 293 13.06 15.04 0.27
C ASP A 293 12.77 16.56 0.20
N GLY A 294 12.12 17.14 1.20
CA GLY A 294 11.77 18.56 1.22
C GLY A 294 10.69 18.94 0.20
N ARG A 295 9.89 17.97 -0.27
CA ARG A 295 8.77 18.23 -1.20
C ARG A 295 7.49 18.57 -0.44
N LEU A 296 7.33 17.96 0.73
CA LEU A 296 6.19 18.15 1.64
C LEU A 296 6.66 18.58 3.04
N GLU A 297 5.78 19.28 3.74
CA GLU A 297 5.88 19.64 5.15
C GLU A 297 4.71 19.03 5.91
N LYS A 298 4.99 18.39 7.05
CA LYS A 298 3.96 17.99 8.02
C LYS A 298 3.60 19.22 8.87
N ILE A 299 2.35 19.69 8.77
CA ILE A 299 1.85 20.79 9.60
C ILE A 299 1.33 20.25 10.93
N THR A 300 0.59 19.15 10.85
CA THR A 300 0.17 18.36 12.01
C THR A 300 0.63 16.92 11.79
N PRO A 301 0.56 16.03 12.80
CA PRO A 301 1.02 14.64 12.65
C PRO A 301 0.37 13.88 11.49
N SER A 302 -0.84 14.29 11.06
CA SER A 302 -1.63 13.64 10.02
C SER A 302 -1.96 14.52 8.82
N THR A 303 -1.45 15.76 8.76
CA THR A 303 -1.75 16.69 7.66
C THR A 303 -0.51 17.25 6.98
N TYR A 304 -0.62 17.43 5.67
CA TYR A 304 0.50 17.76 4.80
C TYR A 304 0.26 19.07 4.05
N ARG A 305 1.35 19.76 3.71
CA ARG A 305 1.39 20.91 2.81
C ARG A 305 2.64 20.80 1.93
N THR A 306 2.64 21.39 0.73
CA THR A 306 3.86 21.48 -0.08
C THR A 306 4.77 22.61 0.39
N VAL A 307 6.09 22.45 0.26
CA VAL A 307 7.04 23.54 0.51
C VAL A 307 6.77 24.69 -0.47
N ARG A 308 6.97 25.94 0.00
CA ARG A 308 6.53 27.18 -0.70
C ARG A 308 7.08 27.35 -2.12
N ASP A 309 8.11 26.61 -2.53
CA ASP A 309 8.73 26.68 -3.85
C ASP A 309 9.01 25.28 -4.44
N ALA A 310 8.17 24.27 -4.13
CA ALA A 310 8.39 22.88 -4.58
C ALA A 310 8.41 22.67 -6.12
N LYS A 311 8.03 23.68 -6.91
CA LYS A 311 8.03 23.67 -8.39
C LYS A 311 9.15 24.48 -9.03
N ASP A 312 9.83 25.33 -8.27
CA ASP A 312 10.98 26.08 -8.78
C ASP A 312 12.29 25.27 -8.64
N ALA A 313 12.18 23.97 -8.28
CA ALA A 313 13.29 23.02 -8.26
C ALA A 313 13.51 22.28 -9.60
N ASP A 314 12.49 22.24 -10.48
CA ASP A 314 12.55 21.57 -11.80
C ASP A 314 12.76 22.55 -12.97
N ASP A 315 12.64 23.86 -12.72
CA ASP A 315 13.18 24.86 -13.66
C ASP A 315 14.67 24.92 -13.36
N ASP A 316 15.52 24.79 -14.38
CA ASP A 316 16.98 24.99 -14.31
C ASP A 316 17.38 26.42 -13.88
N THR A 317 16.53 27.11 -13.13
CA THR A 317 16.98 28.11 -12.17
C THR A 317 17.76 27.36 -11.10
N GLU A 318 19.03 27.10 -11.43
CA GLU A 318 20.17 27.02 -10.52
C GLU A 318 19.73 27.33 -9.11
N GLY A 319 19.81 26.31 -8.25
CA GLY A 319 19.28 26.36 -6.91
C GLY A 319 19.53 27.72 -6.25
N SER A 320 18.65 28.08 -5.33
CA SER A 320 18.98 29.12 -4.34
C SER A 320 20.12 28.64 -3.44
N TRP A 321 21.26 28.26 -4.02
CA TRP A 321 22.57 28.39 -3.45
C TRP A 321 22.61 29.79 -2.83
N ASN A 322 22.82 29.83 -1.53
CA ASN A 322 23.09 31.11 -0.91
C ASN A 322 24.37 31.65 -1.59
N GLY A 323 24.50 32.97 -1.78
CA GLY A 323 25.71 33.54 -2.39
C GLY A 323 27.02 33.22 -1.63
N PHE A 324 26.91 32.51 -0.51
CA PHE A 324 28.01 31.94 0.24
C PHE A 324 28.58 30.66 -0.38
N VAL A 325 27.74 29.71 -0.84
CA VAL A 325 28.24 28.47 -1.49
C VAL A 325 28.65 28.67 -2.94
N ASP A 326 28.19 29.74 -3.59
CA ASP A 326 28.70 30.18 -4.90
C ASP A 326 30.13 30.75 -4.79
N ALA A 327 30.50 31.27 -3.61
CA ALA A 327 31.82 31.81 -3.37
C ALA A 327 32.79 30.69 -2.96
N PRO A 328 34.06 30.73 -3.41
CA PRO A 328 35.07 29.71 -3.07
C PRO A 328 35.30 29.60 -1.56
N CYS A 329 34.96 30.61 -0.77
CA CYS A 329 35.01 30.58 0.69
C CYS A 329 34.04 29.56 1.31
N GLY A 330 32.83 29.44 0.77
CA GLY A 330 31.77 28.64 1.39
C GLY A 330 32.00 27.14 1.30
N THR A 331 32.85 26.72 0.37
CA THR A 331 33.25 25.33 0.14
C THR A 331 34.75 25.10 0.39
N CYS A 332 35.47 26.10 0.92
CA CYS A 332 36.91 26.03 1.14
C CYS A 332 37.28 24.98 2.21
N PRO A 333 38.10 23.97 1.88
CA PRO A 333 38.48 22.91 2.82
C PRO A 333 39.43 23.39 3.93
N VAL A 334 40.08 24.54 3.73
CA VAL A 334 41.06 25.14 4.65
C VAL A 334 40.60 26.50 5.18
N PHE A 335 39.29 26.76 5.19
CA PHE A 335 38.72 28.05 5.60
C PHE A 335 39.22 28.52 6.97
N GLU A 336 39.29 27.61 7.94
CA GLU A 336 39.75 27.89 9.32
C GLU A 336 41.23 28.30 9.42
N LEU A 337 42.05 28.02 8.39
CA LEU A 337 43.46 28.38 8.33
C LEU A 337 43.70 29.66 7.53
N CYS A 338 42.67 30.20 6.88
CA CYS A 338 42.77 31.42 6.10
C CYS A 338 42.66 32.65 7.02
N GLY A 339 43.72 33.47 7.05
CA GLY A 339 43.77 34.68 7.87
C GLY A 339 44.38 35.87 7.11
N ASP A 340 44.46 37.00 7.79
CA ASP A 340 45.12 38.21 7.25
C ASP A 340 46.65 38.09 7.27
N GLU A 341 47.20 37.25 8.16
CA GLU A 341 48.62 37.00 8.36
C GLU A 341 48.89 35.48 8.33
N GLY A 342 49.88 35.02 7.57
CA GLY A 342 50.24 33.59 7.45
C GLY A 342 50.47 33.13 6.01
N ASP A 343 50.66 31.82 5.82
CA ASP A 343 50.93 31.23 4.50
C ASP A 343 49.65 31.10 3.63
N ILE A 344 48.48 31.01 4.26
CA ILE A 344 47.17 30.90 3.60
C ILE A 344 46.41 32.21 3.84
N THR A 345 46.34 33.04 2.80
CA THR A 345 45.63 34.34 2.86
C THR A 345 44.71 34.50 1.67
N ALA A 346 43.70 35.35 1.79
CA ALA A 346 42.81 35.67 0.67
C ALA A 346 43.56 36.29 -0.53
N ARG A 347 44.73 36.93 -0.30
CA ARG A 347 45.54 37.57 -1.34
C ARG A 347 46.29 36.57 -2.23
N THR A 348 46.69 35.44 -1.66
CA THR A 348 47.44 34.37 -2.34
C THR A 348 46.59 33.12 -2.59
N CYS A 349 45.27 33.22 -2.39
CA CYS A 349 44.35 32.10 -2.47
C CYS A 349 44.15 31.64 -3.92
N VAL A 350 44.52 30.38 -4.20
CA VAL A 350 44.35 29.75 -5.52
C VAL A 350 42.87 29.59 -5.89
N TYR A 351 42.02 29.16 -4.94
CA TYR A 351 40.58 28.98 -5.18
C TYR A 351 39.87 30.28 -5.58
N PHE A 352 40.32 31.41 -5.03
CA PHE A 352 39.77 32.71 -5.38
C PHE A 352 40.26 33.21 -6.73
N ALA A 353 41.52 32.96 -7.07
CA ALA A 353 42.10 33.30 -8.37
C ALA A 353 41.47 32.50 -9.51
N GLU A 354 41.25 31.20 -9.31
CA GLU A 354 40.55 30.31 -10.25
C GLU A 354 39.13 30.79 -10.50
N TRP A 355 38.39 31.08 -9.43
CA TRP A 355 37.00 31.54 -9.50
C TRP A 355 36.84 32.91 -10.16
N LEU A 356 37.80 33.83 -9.98
CA LEU A 356 37.82 35.13 -10.65
C LEU A 356 38.38 35.08 -12.08
N GLY A 357 38.96 33.95 -12.50
CA GLY A 357 39.63 33.81 -13.79
C GLY A 357 40.87 34.70 -13.93
N THR A 358 41.57 34.96 -12.82
CA THR A 358 42.75 35.84 -12.76
C THR A 358 44.07 35.07 -12.72
N GLU A 359 44.05 33.78 -13.07
CA GLU A 359 45.22 32.90 -13.09
C GLU A 359 46.25 33.27 -14.17
#